data_AF-A0A8S8YGB0-F1
#
_entry.id   AF-A0A8S8YGB0-F1
#
_cell.length_a   1.000
_cell.length_b   1.000
_cell.length_c   1.000
_cell.angle_alpha   90.00
_cell.angle_beta   90.00
_cell.angle_gamma   90.00
#
_symmetry.space_group_name_H-M   'P 1'
#
loop_
_entity.id
_entity.type
_entity.pdbx_description
1 polymer ?
#
loop_
_entity_poly.entity_id
_entity_poly.type
_entity_poly.pdbx_seq_one_letter_code
_entity_poly.pdbx_strand_id
1 'polypeptide(L)'
;MDNLDSPSARIDAEIALQKGKVSSLALVCAFASIASAAWYMWPALNNESIAIFNRLGPVGLLLASSLLLQDFVEPDARARGRLGAAGSLSWPAIAILGIDIFNTQGTEQIGHLLMFVVSAACLFTSREYLRGSLDAQRFRGIMTLGGLTIGGAILLSSNPEQNSIIVGALILGSAGLLVMKDLFGGDLDRAERKRFGRTLDALETRILNLQAQGASLDQASSLCRNASDVGYKDPELGFSILAQAEEDIERTLALAEDITEIRQVCADTVEQASDIAPTAKKPQRSMDAGDRERDLGSLREAEMLYRRAKKLALNIIEHWAAAEEQIAESSKLISSLEGSQHQQLHELLLQAKEALAKEDCLLALEIETTIPDHVANLGEASEGAQEA
;
A
#
# COMPACT_ATOMS: atom_id res chain seq x y z
N MET A 1 -22.35 -1.82 -0.32
CA MET A 1 -21.67 -1.45 -1.59
C MET A 1 -20.39 -0.68 -1.24
N ASP A 2 -19.66 -1.11 -0.20
CA ASP A 2 -18.77 -0.21 0.56
C ASP A 2 -17.34 -0.74 0.68
N ASN A 3 -16.83 -1.40 -0.35
CA ASN A 3 -15.44 -1.89 -0.37
C ASN A 3 -14.62 -1.32 -1.54
N LEU A 4 -15.11 -0.25 -2.19
CA LEU A 4 -14.45 0.41 -3.32
C LEU A 4 -13.64 1.66 -2.93
N ASP A 5 -13.73 2.11 -1.68
CA ASP A 5 -13.05 3.34 -1.20
C ASP A 5 -11.95 3.06 -0.15
N SER A 6 -11.52 1.80 -0.01
CA SER A 6 -10.36 1.49 0.82
C SER A 6 -9.07 2.03 0.16
N PRO A 7 -8.11 2.57 0.93
CA PRO A 7 -6.82 3.01 0.38
C PRO A 7 -6.10 1.94 -0.42
N SER A 8 -6.23 0.67 -0.03
CA SER A 8 -5.70 -0.49 -0.77
C SER A 8 -6.37 -0.67 -2.14
N ALA A 9 -7.69 -0.56 -2.24
CA ALA A 9 -8.40 -0.65 -3.52
C ALA A 9 -8.01 0.48 -4.49
N ARG A 10 -7.75 1.69 -3.97
CA ARG A 10 -7.26 2.82 -4.79
C ARG A 10 -5.83 2.60 -5.28
N ILE A 11 -4.96 2.03 -4.44
CA ILE A 11 -3.59 1.65 -4.84
C ILE A 11 -3.63 0.56 -5.91
N ASP A 12 -4.44 -0.48 -5.72
CA ASP A 12 -4.58 -1.58 -6.68
C ASP A 12 -5.14 -1.10 -8.03
N ALA A 13 -6.11 -0.18 -8.01
CA ALA A 13 -6.66 0.44 -9.22
C ALA A 13 -5.61 1.28 -9.97
N GLU A 14 -4.80 2.06 -9.26
CA GLU A 14 -3.73 2.86 -9.86
C GLU A 14 -2.62 1.96 -10.44
N ILE A 15 -2.24 0.89 -9.73
CA ILE A 15 -1.29 -0.11 -10.23
C ILE A 15 -1.83 -0.76 -11.51
N ALA A 16 -3.09 -1.16 -11.54
CA ALA A 16 -3.71 -1.77 -12.72
C ALA A 16 -3.72 -0.80 -13.92
N LEU A 17 -4.02 0.48 -13.67
CA LEU A 17 -4.04 1.52 -14.70
C LEU A 17 -2.64 1.78 -15.26
N GLN A 18 -1.62 1.86 -14.40
CA GLN A 18 -0.22 2.00 -14.83
C GLN A 18 0.25 0.79 -15.63
N LYS A 19 -0.07 -0.43 -15.18
CA LYS A 19 0.21 -1.67 -15.93
C LYS A 19 -0.45 -1.65 -17.31
N GLY A 20 -1.70 -1.21 -17.40
CA GLY A 20 -2.41 -1.07 -18.68
C GLY A 20 -1.71 -0.10 -19.65
N LYS A 21 -1.25 1.06 -19.16
CA LYS A 21 -0.48 2.03 -19.96
C LYS A 21 0.84 1.45 -20.46
N VAL A 22 1.61 0.78 -19.59
CA VAL A 22 2.89 0.16 -19.95
C VAL A 22 2.68 -0.97 -20.96
N SER A 23 1.64 -1.79 -20.77
CA SER A 23 1.27 -2.85 -21.71
C SER A 23 0.94 -2.31 -23.10
N SER A 24 0.11 -1.26 -23.17
CA SER A 24 -0.24 -0.62 -24.43
C SER A 24 0.99 -0.02 -25.12
N LEU A 25 1.89 0.62 -24.35
CA LEU A 25 3.12 1.19 -24.90
C LEU A 25 4.03 0.09 -25.46
N ALA A 26 4.25 -1.00 -24.72
CA ALA A 26 5.05 -2.13 -25.16
C ALA A 26 4.50 -2.76 -26.44
N LEU A 27 3.17 -2.88 -26.56
CA LEU A 27 2.50 -3.39 -27.75
C LEU A 27 2.75 -2.48 -28.97
N VAL A 28 2.61 -1.17 -28.80
CA VAL A 28 2.89 -0.18 -29.87
C VAL A 28 4.35 -0.26 -30.30
N CYS A 29 5.30 -0.31 -29.36
CA CYS A 29 6.72 -0.45 -29.65
C CYS A 29 7.06 -1.77 -30.36
N ALA A 30 6.41 -2.88 -29.97
CA ALA A 30 6.57 -4.17 -30.62
C ALA A 30 6.10 -4.11 -32.08
N PHE A 31 4.89 -3.58 -32.35
CA PHE A 31 4.41 -3.41 -33.71
C PHE A 31 5.26 -2.45 -34.54
N ALA A 32 5.74 -1.35 -33.96
CA ALA A 32 6.66 -0.43 -34.62
C ALA A 32 7.99 -1.12 -34.99
N SER A 33 8.51 -1.99 -34.12
CA SER A 33 9.73 -2.76 -34.38
C SER A 33 9.53 -3.78 -35.50
N ILE A 34 8.40 -4.48 -35.51
CA ILE A 34 8.02 -5.43 -36.58
C ILE A 34 7.83 -4.68 -37.92
N ALA A 35 7.14 -3.54 -37.91
CA ALA A 35 6.96 -2.72 -39.10
C ALA A 35 8.29 -2.18 -39.63
N SER A 36 9.20 -1.77 -38.74
CA SER A 36 10.55 -1.32 -39.11
C SER A 36 11.37 -2.47 -39.71
N ALA A 37 11.26 -3.68 -39.17
CA ALA A 37 11.91 -4.87 -39.71
C ALA A 37 11.39 -5.20 -41.13
N ALA A 38 10.07 -5.14 -41.33
CA ALA A 38 9.44 -5.33 -42.63
C ALA A 38 9.87 -4.25 -43.64
N TRP A 39 9.87 -2.98 -43.22
CA TRP A 39 10.34 -1.85 -44.02
C TRP A 39 11.81 -2.02 -44.44
N TYR A 40 12.66 -2.41 -43.49
CA TYR A 40 14.09 -2.65 -43.77
C TYR A 40 14.30 -3.85 -44.70
N MET A 41 13.47 -4.89 -44.63
CA MET A 41 13.57 -6.06 -45.50
C MET A 41 13.06 -5.80 -46.92
N TRP A 42 12.06 -4.91 -47.07
CA TRP A 42 11.31 -4.69 -48.31
C TRP A 42 12.17 -4.50 -49.58
N PRO A 43 13.24 -3.69 -49.58
CA PRO A 43 14.06 -3.50 -50.78
C PRO A 43 14.75 -4.79 -51.25
N ALA A 44 15.11 -5.69 -50.32
CA ALA A 44 15.77 -6.96 -50.66
C ALA A 44 14.82 -8.01 -51.24
N LEU A 45 13.51 -7.84 -51.04
CA LEU A 45 12.49 -8.73 -51.63
C LEU A 45 12.13 -8.31 -53.06
N ASN A 46 12.25 -7.02 -53.38
CA ASN A 46 11.86 -6.47 -54.67
C ASN A 46 13.01 -6.30 -55.66
N ASN A 47 14.27 -6.26 -55.18
CA ASN A 47 15.45 -6.10 -56.02
C ASN A 47 16.35 -7.34 -55.91
N GLU A 48 16.48 -8.09 -57.00
CA GLU A 48 17.36 -9.27 -57.08
C GLU A 48 18.86 -8.94 -56.85
N SER A 49 19.24 -7.66 -56.99
CA SER A 49 20.61 -7.17 -56.76
C SER A 49 20.98 -7.01 -55.29
N ILE A 50 20.01 -7.01 -54.37
CA ILE A 50 20.26 -6.85 -52.93
C ILE A 50 20.24 -8.24 -52.29
N ALA A 51 21.40 -8.68 -51.82
CA ALA A 51 21.51 -9.96 -51.13
C ALA A 51 20.67 -9.96 -49.84
N ILE A 52 19.58 -10.74 -49.86
CA ILE A 52 18.67 -10.96 -48.72
C ILE A 52 19.44 -11.32 -47.44
N PHE A 53 20.49 -12.13 -47.58
CA PHE A 53 21.28 -12.63 -46.45
C PHE A 53 21.89 -11.51 -45.59
N ASN A 54 22.30 -10.39 -46.20
CA ASN A 54 22.92 -9.27 -45.48
C ASN A 54 21.92 -8.51 -44.59
N ARG A 55 20.61 -8.67 -44.82
CA ARG A 55 19.56 -8.01 -44.03
C ARG A 55 18.93 -8.90 -42.96
N LEU A 56 19.14 -10.22 -43.03
CA LEU A 56 18.55 -11.17 -42.09
C LEU A 56 18.99 -10.94 -40.63
N GLY A 57 20.25 -10.57 -40.41
CA GLY A 57 20.77 -10.29 -39.06
C GLY A 57 20.02 -9.15 -38.35
N PRO A 58 20.03 -7.93 -38.91
CA PRO A 58 19.28 -6.80 -38.35
C PRO A 58 17.78 -7.06 -38.20
N VAL A 59 17.15 -7.71 -39.19
CA VAL A 59 15.72 -8.09 -39.13
C VAL A 59 15.46 -9.06 -37.98
N GLY A 60 16.27 -10.11 -37.85
CA GLY A 60 16.16 -11.08 -36.76
C GLY A 60 16.32 -10.42 -35.38
N LEU A 61 17.24 -9.47 -35.25
CA LEU A 61 17.46 -8.73 -34.01
C LEU A 61 16.27 -7.83 -33.65
N LEU A 62 15.66 -7.14 -34.63
CA LEU A 62 14.45 -6.35 -34.41
C LEU A 62 13.25 -7.21 -34.00
N LEU A 63 13.07 -8.37 -34.63
CA LEU A 63 12.00 -9.31 -34.29
C LEU A 63 12.21 -9.93 -32.89
N ALA A 64 13.44 -10.32 -32.56
CA ALA A 64 13.77 -10.82 -31.23
C ALA A 64 13.54 -9.74 -30.15
N SER A 65 13.94 -8.50 -30.42
CA SER A 65 13.70 -7.36 -29.52
C SER A 65 12.21 -7.07 -29.33
N SER A 66 11.40 -7.22 -30.40
CA SER A 66 9.94 -7.09 -30.33
C SER A 66 9.29 -8.13 -29.41
N LEU A 67 9.83 -9.35 -29.35
CA LEU A 67 9.33 -10.38 -28.45
C LEU A 67 9.69 -10.08 -27.00
N LEU A 68 10.93 -9.62 -26.76
CA LEU A 68 11.40 -9.26 -25.43
C LEU A 68 10.73 -8.00 -24.86
N LEU A 69 10.20 -7.12 -25.70
CA LEU A 69 9.41 -5.95 -25.27
C LEU A 69 8.20 -6.34 -24.41
N GLN A 70 7.59 -7.49 -24.67
CA GLN A 70 6.45 -7.97 -23.86
C GLN A 70 6.88 -8.40 -22.46
N ASP A 71 8.11 -8.91 -22.31
CA ASP A 71 8.67 -9.35 -21.04
C ASP A 71 8.96 -8.18 -20.08
N PHE A 72 9.07 -6.95 -20.58
CA PHE A 72 9.26 -5.75 -19.77
C PHE A 72 7.99 -5.27 -19.05
N VAL A 73 6.79 -5.68 -19.52
CA VAL A 73 5.50 -5.21 -18.98
C VAL A 73 5.22 -5.79 -17.61
N GLU A 74 5.43 -7.09 -17.46
CA GLU A 74 5.27 -7.79 -16.19
C GLU A 74 6.34 -8.87 -16.07
N PRO A 75 7.54 -8.50 -15.58
CA PRO A 75 8.67 -9.41 -15.54
C PRO A 75 8.44 -10.46 -14.44
N ASP A 76 7.84 -11.58 -14.82
CA ASP A 76 7.77 -12.81 -14.02
C ASP A 76 9.17 -13.45 -13.91
N ALA A 77 9.30 -14.53 -13.13
CA ALA A 77 10.60 -15.18 -12.93
C ALA A 77 11.25 -15.63 -14.26
N ARG A 78 10.45 -16.05 -15.24
CA ARG A 78 10.94 -16.49 -16.56
C ARG A 78 11.36 -15.32 -17.44
N ALA A 79 10.56 -14.27 -17.50
CA ALA A 79 10.83 -13.02 -18.21
C ALA A 79 12.09 -12.35 -17.68
N ARG A 80 12.28 -12.27 -16.35
CA ARG A 80 13.53 -11.78 -15.74
C ARG A 80 14.74 -12.60 -16.19
N GLY A 81 14.60 -13.93 -16.21
CA GLY A 81 15.64 -14.82 -16.72
C GLY A 81 15.99 -14.54 -18.19
N ARG A 82 14.99 -14.40 -19.07
CA ARG A 82 15.17 -14.12 -20.50
C ARG A 82 15.78 -12.74 -20.74
N LEU A 83 15.23 -11.69 -20.12
CA LEU A 83 15.74 -10.31 -20.24
C LEU A 83 17.16 -10.18 -19.70
N GLY A 84 17.43 -10.81 -18.56
CA GLY A 84 18.77 -10.83 -17.98
C GLY A 84 19.78 -11.56 -18.88
N ALA A 85 19.41 -12.71 -19.44
CA ALA A 85 20.24 -13.46 -20.37
C ALA A 85 20.51 -12.69 -21.66
N ALA A 86 19.45 -12.12 -22.27
CA ALA A 86 19.56 -11.31 -23.48
C ALA A 86 20.43 -10.07 -23.26
N GLY A 87 20.26 -9.38 -22.12
CA GLY A 87 21.08 -8.24 -21.72
C GLY A 87 22.56 -8.64 -21.55
N SER A 88 22.84 -9.72 -20.82
CA SER A 88 24.19 -10.26 -20.64
C SER A 88 24.88 -10.64 -21.95
N LEU A 89 24.14 -11.28 -22.85
CA LEU A 89 24.66 -11.70 -24.15
C LEU A 89 24.92 -10.50 -25.08
N SER A 90 24.05 -9.49 -25.05
CA SER A 90 24.07 -8.43 -26.06
C SER A 90 24.99 -7.27 -25.71
N TRP A 91 25.15 -6.92 -24.43
CA TRP A 91 25.86 -5.70 -24.05
C TRP A 91 27.32 -5.62 -24.56
N PRO A 92 28.15 -6.69 -24.53
CA PRO A 92 29.53 -6.57 -25.00
C PRO A 92 29.58 -6.36 -26.51
N ALA A 93 28.76 -7.09 -27.27
CA ALA A 93 28.69 -6.98 -28.72
C ALA A 93 28.20 -5.59 -29.18
N ILE A 94 27.17 -5.05 -28.52
CA ILE A 94 26.64 -3.71 -28.81
C ILE A 94 27.68 -2.63 -28.45
N ALA A 95 28.42 -2.79 -27.34
CA ALA A 95 29.50 -1.87 -27.00
C ALA A 95 30.61 -1.84 -28.07
N ILE A 96 30.97 -3.01 -28.62
CA ILE A 96 31.96 -3.09 -29.71
C ILE A 96 31.47 -2.35 -30.97
N LEU A 97 30.20 -2.49 -31.35
CA LEU A 97 29.63 -1.76 -32.48
C LEU A 97 29.62 -0.23 -32.27
N GLY A 98 29.68 0.24 -31.02
CA GLY A 98 29.81 1.66 -30.69
C GLY A 98 31.21 2.25 -30.90
N ILE A 99 32.25 1.42 -31.06
CA ILE A 99 33.64 1.90 -31.11
C ILE A 99 33.94 2.73 -32.37
N ASP A 100 33.23 2.47 -33.47
CA ASP A 100 33.40 3.23 -34.72
C ASP A 100 33.02 4.72 -34.60
N ILE A 101 32.55 5.16 -33.42
CA ILE A 101 32.43 6.59 -33.07
C ILE A 101 33.74 7.38 -33.28
N PHE A 102 34.90 6.73 -33.17
CA PHE A 102 36.20 7.40 -33.37
C PHE A 102 36.55 7.60 -34.86
N ASN A 103 35.91 6.83 -35.74
CA ASN A 103 36.19 6.80 -37.17
C ASN A 103 35.11 7.53 -38.00
N THR A 104 33.98 7.87 -37.37
CA THR A 104 32.80 8.45 -38.02
C THR A 104 32.56 9.90 -37.59
N GLN A 105 32.02 10.70 -38.50
CA GLN A 105 31.66 12.10 -38.26
C GLN A 105 30.20 12.37 -38.65
N GLY A 106 29.60 13.41 -38.07
CA GLY A 106 28.24 13.83 -38.39
C GLY A 106 27.17 12.95 -37.75
N THR A 107 26.10 12.64 -38.47
CA THR A 107 24.92 11.95 -37.91
C THR A 107 25.19 10.49 -37.55
N GLU A 108 26.18 9.84 -38.17
CA GLU A 108 26.56 8.45 -37.86
C GLU A 108 27.17 8.32 -36.46
N GLN A 109 27.87 9.37 -36.00
CA GLN A 109 28.47 9.42 -34.67
C GLN A 109 27.42 9.32 -33.55
N ILE A 110 26.23 9.89 -33.79
CA ILE A 110 25.08 9.80 -32.86
C ILE A 110 24.62 8.34 -32.73
N GLY A 111 24.63 7.59 -33.83
CA GLY A 111 24.27 6.17 -33.84
C GLY A 111 25.22 5.35 -32.97
N HIS A 112 26.54 5.54 -33.13
CA HIS A 112 27.52 4.85 -32.30
C HIS A 112 27.45 5.24 -30.82
N LEU A 113 27.16 6.51 -30.50
CA LEU A 113 26.90 6.94 -29.13
C LEU A 113 25.69 6.23 -28.52
N LEU A 114 24.60 6.10 -29.30
CA LEU A 114 23.40 5.41 -28.87
C LEU A 114 23.67 3.92 -28.57
N MET A 115 24.57 3.27 -29.33
CA MET A 115 24.97 1.89 -29.05
C MET A 115 25.60 1.75 -27.65
N PHE A 116 26.42 2.70 -27.20
CA PHE A 116 26.93 2.69 -25.82
C PHE A 116 25.83 2.83 -24.78
N VAL A 117 24.84 3.69 -25.03
CA VAL A 117 23.68 3.86 -24.13
C VAL A 117 22.89 2.56 -24.03
N VAL A 118 22.61 1.92 -25.17
CA VAL A 118 21.90 0.63 -25.21
C VAL A 118 22.70 -0.46 -24.52
N SER A 119 24.02 -0.52 -24.75
CA SER A 119 24.90 -1.48 -24.07
C SER A 119 24.88 -1.30 -22.55
N ALA A 120 24.98 -0.05 -22.07
CA ALA A 120 24.90 0.25 -20.65
C ALA A 120 23.55 -0.17 -20.06
N ALA A 121 22.44 0.12 -20.75
CA ALA A 121 21.11 -0.33 -20.34
C ALA A 121 21.04 -1.87 -20.23
N CYS A 122 21.53 -2.59 -21.25
CA CYS A 122 21.60 -4.06 -21.23
C CYS A 122 22.44 -4.59 -20.06
N LEU A 123 23.58 -3.96 -19.76
CA LEU A 123 24.43 -4.33 -18.62
C LEU A 123 23.68 -4.16 -17.29
N PHE A 124 23.07 -2.99 -17.06
CA PHE A 124 22.31 -2.72 -15.84
C PHE A 124 21.11 -3.66 -15.69
N THR A 125 20.34 -3.87 -16.75
CA THR A 125 19.21 -4.82 -16.75
C THR A 125 19.66 -6.25 -16.42
N SER A 126 20.79 -6.69 -16.98
CA SER A 126 21.33 -8.02 -16.68
C SER A 126 21.73 -8.19 -15.22
N ARG A 127 22.30 -7.13 -14.63
CA ARG A 127 22.76 -7.11 -13.24
C ARG A 127 21.60 -7.07 -12.26
N GLU A 128 20.53 -6.36 -12.61
CA GLU A 128 19.32 -6.27 -11.78
C GLU A 128 18.48 -7.57 -11.82
N TYR A 129 18.29 -8.16 -13.00
CA TYR A 129 17.43 -9.34 -13.14
C TYR A 129 18.09 -10.67 -12.79
N LEU A 130 19.40 -10.83 -13.01
CA LEU A 130 20.16 -12.03 -12.64
C LEU A 130 20.98 -11.80 -11.36
N ARG A 131 20.33 -11.34 -10.28
CA ARG A 131 20.96 -11.16 -8.96
C ARG A 131 20.47 -12.16 -7.93
N GLY A 132 21.20 -12.22 -6.81
CA GLY A 132 20.82 -12.98 -5.62
C GLY A 132 21.42 -14.38 -5.59
N SER A 133 20.87 -15.34 -6.34
CA SER A 133 21.36 -16.71 -6.28
C SER A 133 22.68 -16.89 -7.01
N LEU A 134 23.53 -17.78 -6.49
CA LEU A 134 24.78 -18.18 -7.12
C LEU A 134 24.57 -18.73 -8.53
N ASP A 135 23.46 -19.46 -8.75
CA ASP A 135 23.11 -19.99 -10.08
C ASP A 135 22.76 -18.87 -11.06
N ALA A 136 22.03 -17.83 -10.61
CA ALA A 136 21.74 -16.67 -11.44
C ALA A 136 23.01 -15.89 -11.80
N GLN A 137 23.93 -15.72 -10.84
CA GLN A 137 25.22 -15.08 -11.08
C GLN A 137 26.08 -15.87 -12.08
N ARG A 138 26.19 -17.19 -11.91
CA ARG A 138 26.93 -18.05 -12.83
C ARG A 138 26.31 -18.07 -14.23
N PHE A 139 24.98 -18.15 -14.31
CA PHE A 139 24.27 -18.07 -15.58
C PHE A 139 24.51 -16.72 -16.28
N ARG A 140 24.48 -15.61 -15.54
CA ARG A 140 24.87 -14.27 -16.04
C ARG A 140 26.29 -14.27 -16.59
N GLY A 141 27.23 -14.88 -15.87
CA GLY A 141 28.62 -15.05 -16.30
C GLY A 141 28.74 -15.83 -17.62
N ILE A 142 28.05 -16.97 -17.74
CA ILE A 142 28.03 -17.80 -18.96
C ILE A 142 27.46 -17.03 -20.15
N MET A 143 26.34 -16.32 -19.97
CA MET A 143 25.74 -15.52 -21.05
C MET A 143 26.63 -14.35 -21.46
N THR A 144 27.27 -13.69 -20.49
CA THR A 144 28.22 -12.59 -20.76
C THR A 144 29.47 -13.10 -21.47
N LEU A 145 29.93 -14.32 -21.19
CA LEU A 145 31.01 -14.98 -21.94
C LEU A 145 30.62 -15.18 -23.41
N GLY A 146 29.38 -15.61 -23.68
CA GLY A 146 28.85 -15.66 -25.05
C GLY A 146 28.80 -14.29 -25.72
N GLY A 147 28.49 -13.23 -24.97
CA GLY A 147 28.50 -11.86 -25.49
C GLY A 147 29.91 -11.37 -25.82
N LEU A 148 30.87 -11.75 -24.98
CA LEU A 148 32.29 -11.47 -25.18
C LEU A 148 32.82 -12.15 -26.43
N THR A 149 32.45 -13.41 -26.70
CA THR A 149 32.88 -14.10 -27.93
C THR A 149 32.29 -13.45 -29.18
N ILE A 150 31.02 -13.06 -29.17
CA ILE A 150 30.38 -12.31 -30.28
C ILE A 150 31.07 -10.96 -30.48
N GLY A 151 31.27 -10.19 -29.40
CA GLY A 151 31.94 -8.89 -29.46
C GLY A 151 33.38 -9.01 -29.98
N GLY A 152 34.12 -10.03 -29.54
CA GLY A 152 35.46 -10.33 -30.04
C GLY A 152 35.48 -10.68 -31.53
N ALA A 153 34.52 -11.48 -32.00
CA ALA A 153 34.38 -11.80 -33.42
C ALA A 153 34.09 -10.54 -34.26
N ILE A 154 33.19 -9.68 -33.78
CA ILE A 154 32.88 -8.39 -34.44
C ILE A 154 34.14 -7.53 -34.53
N LEU A 155 34.85 -7.34 -33.41
CA LEU A 155 36.06 -6.51 -33.34
C LEU A 155 37.16 -7.01 -34.29
N LEU A 156 37.34 -8.33 -34.40
CA LEU A 156 38.31 -8.93 -35.32
C LEU A 156 37.88 -8.80 -36.79
N SER A 157 36.57 -8.87 -37.06
CA SER A 157 36.04 -8.79 -38.43
C SER A 157 36.06 -7.37 -39.01
N SER A 158 35.94 -6.33 -38.18
CA SER A 158 35.84 -4.94 -38.64
C SER A 158 37.18 -4.32 -39.05
N ASN A 159 38.31 -4.99 -38.81
CA ASN A 159 39.67 -4.46 -39.04
C ASN A 159 39.85 -3.00 -38.56
N PRO A 160 39.59 -2.71 -37.28
CA PRO A 160 39.53 -1.33 -36.79
C PRO A 160 40.91 -0.67 -36.67
N GLU A 161 40.95 0.66 -36.68
CA GLU A 161 42.17 1.43 -36.42
C GLU A 161 42.75 1.18 -35.01
N GLN A 162 44.03 1.50 -34.81
CA GLN A 162 44.76 1.22 -33.56
C GLN A 162 44.05 1.75 -32.30
N ASN A 163 43.49 2.97 -32.35
CA ASN A 163 42.76 3.54 -31.21
C ASN A 163 41.47 2.76 -30.91
N SER A 164 40.77 2.33 -31.94
CA SER A 164 39.54 1.54 -31.85
C SER A 164 39.83 0.13 -31.29
N ILE A 165 40.95 -0.48 -31.68
CA ILE A 165 41.41 -1.77 -31.11
C ILE A 165 41.66 -1.65 -29.60
N ILE A 166 42.33 -0.58 -29.16
CA ILE A 166 42.63 -0.37 -27.72
C ILE A 166 41.33 -0.27 -26.92
N VAL A 167 40.37 0.54 -27.37
CA VAL A 167 39.08 0.69 -26.69
C VAL A 167 38.30 -0.62 -26.69
N GLY A 168 38.30 -1.36 -27.81
CA GLY A 168 37.66 -2.68 -27.90
C GLY A 168 38.28 -3.70 -26.97
N ALA A 169 39.60 -3.73 -26.86
CA ALA A 169 40.31 -4.60 -25.93
C ALA A 169 39.98 -4.24 -24.47
N LEU A 170 39.85 -2.95 -24.13
CA LEU A 170 39.43 -2.52 -22.79
C LEU A 170 38.00 -2.96 -22.46
N ILE A 171 37.06 -2.81 -23.41
CA ILE A 171 35.66 -3.23 -23.23
C ILE A 171 35.60 -4.75 -23.02
N LEU A 172 36.21 -5.55 -23.90
CA LEU A 172 36.21 -7.02 -23.77
C LEU A 172 36.98 -7.49 -22.54
N GLY A 173 38.08 -6.82 -22.19
CA GLY A 173 38.83 -7.08 -20.95
C GLY A 173 37.98 -6.84 -19.71
N SER A 174 37.23 -5.74 -19.67
CA SER A 174 36.31 -5.44 -18.57
C SER A 174 35.15 -6.47 -18.50
N ALA A 175 34.61 -6.89 -19.65
CA ALA A 175 33.63 -7.96 -19.73
C ALA A 175 34.20 -9.28 -19.18
N GLY A 176 35.44 -9.62 -19.53
CA GLY A 176 36.15 -10.80 -19.03
C GLY A 176 36.32 -10.78 -17.52
N LEU A 177 36.70 -9.65 -16.93
CA LEU A 177 36.78 -9.49 -15.47
C LEU A 177 35.42 -9.68 -14.80
N LEU A 178 34.34 -9.15 -15.40
CA LEU A 178 32.98 -9.35 -14.90
C LEU A 178 32.54 -10.82 -14.98
N VAL A 179 32.90 -11.54 -16.05
CA VAL A 179 32.66 -12.99 -16.19
C VAL A 179 33.39 -13.75 -15.09
N MET A 180 34.68 -13.45 -14.86
CA MET A 180 35.46 -14.10 -13.81
C MET A 180 34.83 -13.87 -12.43
N LYS A 181 34.41 -12.63 -12.13
CA LYS A 181 33.70 -12.30 -10.88
C LYS A 181 32.39 -13.09 -10.75
N ASP A 182 31.61 -13.19 -11.82
CA ASP A 182 30.30 -13.85 -11.81
C ASP A 182 30.40 -15.39 -11.73
N LEU A 183 31.46 -15.98 -12.29
CA LEU A 183 31.63 -17.44 -12.32
C LEU A 183 32.33 -17.99 -11.08
N PHE A 184 33.32 -17.24 -10.55
CA PHE A 184 34.16 -17.66 -9.43
C PHE A 184 33.84 -16.92 -8.11
N GLY A 185 32.98 -15.90 -8.13
CA GLY A 185 32.51 -15.23 -6.92
C GLY A 185 31.69 -16.15 -6.01
N GLY A 186 31.90 -16.05 -4.71
CA GLY A 186 31.07 -16.72 -3.70
C GLY A 186 29.82 -15.90 -3.35
N ASP A 187 28.79 -16.58 -2.83
CA ASP A 187 27.63 -15.93 -2.21
C ASP A 187 28.05 -15.40 -0.83
N LEU A 188 28.52 -14.14 -0.80
CA LEU A 188 28.98 -13.47 0.42
C LEU A 188 27.87 -13.39 1.48
N ASP A 189 26.62 -13.27 1.06
CA ASP A 189 25.47 -13.01 1.94
C ASP A 189 24.71 -14.29 2.31
N ARG A 190 25.24 -15.47 1.94
CA ARG A 190 24.56 -16.76 2.19
C ARG A 190 24.18 -16.95 3.66
N ALA A 191 25.08 -16.57 4.56
CA ALA A 191 24.88 -16.67 6.00
C ALA A 191 23.74 -15.75 6.47
N GLU A 192 23.69 -14.52 5.95
CA GLU A 192 22.69 -13.53 6.29
C GLU A 192 21.31 -13.89 5.72
N ARG A 193 21.23 -14.36 4.47
CA ARG A 193 19.97 -14.85 3.88
C ARG A 193 19.39 -16.03 4.66
N LYS A 194 20.24 -16.92 5.16
CA LYS A 194 19.83 -18.04 6.02
C LYS A 194 19.35 -17.56 7.39
N ARG A 195 20.00 -16.54 7.96
CA ARG A 195 19.56 -15.90 9.20
C ARG A 195 18.21 -15.22 9.01
N PHE A 196 18.05 -14.48 7.91
CA PHE A 196 16.82 -13.79 7.53
C PHE A 196 15.65 -14.76 7.39
N GLY A 197 15.84 -15.88 6.68
CA GLY A 197 14.80 -16.91 6.56
C GLY A 197 14.33 -17.44 7.92
N ARG A 198 15.27 -17.74 8.84
CA ARG A 198 14.91 -18.20 10.20
C ARG A 198 14.15 -17.15 11.01
N THR A 199 14.50 -15.87 10.88
CA THR A 199 13.80 -14.80 11.60
C THR A 199 12.42 -14.54 11.01
N LEU A 200 12.27 -14.59 9.69
CA LEU A 200 10.99 -14.49 9.01
C LEU A 200 10.05 -15.63 9.47
N ASP A 201 10.51 -16.88 9.40
CA ASP A 201 9.73 -18.05 9.81
C ASP A 201 9.26 -17.95 11.28
N ALA A 202 10.16 -17.50 12.16
CA ALA A 202 9.84 -17.30 13.57
C ALA A 202 8.79 -16.21 13.79
N LEU A 203 8.89 -15.09 13.06
CA LEU A 203 7.95 -13.98 13.17
C LEU A 203 6.58 -14.33 12.57
N GLU A 204 6.53 -15.01 11.42
CA GLU A 204 5.29 -15.52 10.83
C GLU A 204 4.58 -16.50 11.78
N THR A 205 5.33 -17.41 12.40
CA THR A 205 4.78 -18.34 13.41
C THR A 205 4.22 -17.58 14.62
N ARG A 206 4.91 -16.53 15.09
CA ARG A 206 4.45 -15.67 16.18
C ARG A 206 3.15 -14.96 15.82
N ILE A 207 3.05 -14.37 14.61
CA ILE A 207 1.84 -13.70 14.12
C ILE A 207 0.67 -14.68 14.09
N LEU A 208 0.86 -15.89 13.54
CA LEU A 208 -0.18 -16.92 13.47
C LEU A 208 -0.70 -17.30 14.88
N ASN A 209 0.21 -17.47 15.84
CA ASN A 209 -0.17 -17.79 17.22
C ASN A 209 -0.97 -16.64 17.88
N LEU A 210 -0.59 -15.38 17.64
CA LEU A 210 -1.29 -14.22 18.19
C LEU A 210 -2.65 -14.01 17.52
N GLN A 211 -2.77 -14.24 16.21
CA GLN A 211 -4.04 -14.21 15.50
C GLN A 211 -4.99 -15.31 15.99
N ALA A 212 -4.47 -16.50 16.30
CA ALA A 212 -5.24 -17.57 16.93
C ALA A 212 -5.75 -17.19 18.35
N GLN A 213 -5.09 -16.26 19.03
CA GLN A 213 -5.51 -15.70 20.31
C GLN A 213 -6.46 -14.50 20.16
N GLY A 214 -6.79 -14.08 18.93
CA GLY A 214 -7.72 -13.00 18.64
C GLY A 214 -7.10 -11.63 18.33
N ALA A 215 -5.76 -11.52 18.23
CA ALA A 215 -5.11 -10.27 17.85
C ALA A 215 -5.20 -10.03 16.33
N SER A 216 -5.69 -8.86 15.91
CA SER A 216 -5.67 -8.45 14.49
C SER A 216 -4.27 -7.91 14.14
N LEU A 217 -3.51 -8.62 13.31
CA LEU A 217 -2.11 -8.29 12.97
C LEU A 217 -1.89 -8.20 11.45
N ASP A 218 -2.87 -7.67 10.72
CA ASP A 218 -2.86 -7.64 9.26
C ASP A 218 -1.72 -6.80 8.68
N GLN A 219 -1.40 -5.67 9.32
CA GLN A 219 -0.29 -4.81 8.93
C GLN A 219 1.06 -5.53 9.12
N ALA A 220 1.32 -6.11 10.29
CA ALA A 220 2.50 -6.93 10.54
C ALA A 220 2.63 -8.12 9.56
N SER A 221 1.52 -8.79 9.24
CA SER A 221 1.50 -9.88 8.23
C SER A 221 1.87 -9.37 6.84
N SER A 222 1.35 -8.21 6.44
CA SER A 222 1.71 -7.57 5.17
C SER A 222 3.20 -7.16 5.13
N LEU A 223 3.76 -6.69 6.24
CA LEU A 223 5.18 -6.35 6.35
C LEU A 223 6.06 -7.61 6.24
N CYS A 224 5.71 -8.73 6.88
CA CYS A 224 6.42 -10.01 6.72
C CYS A 224 6.43 -10.48 5.27
N ARG A 225 5.30 -10.36 4.56
CA ARG A 225 5.22 -10.69 3.14
C ARG A 225 6.11 -9.79 2.27
N ASN A 226 6.14 -8.48 2.54
CA ASN A 226 7.04 -7.56 1.84
C ASN A 226 8.51 -7.89 2.14
N ALA A 227 8.83 -8.20 3.40
CA ALA A 227 10.15 -8.63 3.81
C ALA A 227 10.58 -9.90 3.06
N SER A 228 9.69 -10.88 2.85
CA SER A 228 10.04 -12.10 2.12
C SER A 228 10.35 -11.86 0.64
N ASP A 229 9.66 -10.91 -0.01
CA ASP A 229 9.89 -10.56 -1.41
C ASP A 229 11.25 -9.85 -1.68
N VAL A 230 11.75 -9.12 -0.68
CA VAL A 230 12.98 -8.30 -0.81
C VAL A 230 14.16 -8.85 -0.02
N GLY A 231 13.93 -9.40 1.18
CA GLY A 231 14.96 -9.81 2.14
C GLY A 231 15.83 -10.97 1.68
N TYR A 232 15.34 -11.83 0.78
CA TYR A 232 16.21 -12.81 0.14
C TYR A 232 17.15 -12.19 -0.88
N LYS A 233 16.89 -11.00 -1.41
CA LYS A 233 17.78 -10.29 -2.35
C LYS A 233 18.73 -9.36 -1.62
N ASP A 234 18.19 -8.62 -0.66
CA ASP A 234 18.85 -7.63 0.19
C ASP A 234 18.51 -7.92 1.66
N PRO A 235 19.35 -8.70 2.37
CA PRO A 235 19.10 -9.10 3.74
C PRO A 235 18.98 -7.92 4.71
N GLU A 236 19.78 -6.86 4.52
CA GLU A 236 19.80 -5.69 5.40
C GLU A 236 18.44 -4.99 5.39
N LEU A 237 17.93 -4.72 4.19
CA LEU A 237 16.59 -4.13 4.04
C LEU A 237 15.51 -5.11 4.53
N GLY A 238 15.65 -6.41 4.25
CA GLY A 238 14.75 -7.44 4.78
C GLY A 238 14.63 -7.41 6.31
N PHE A 239 15.76 -7.35 7.02
CA PHE A 239 15.77 -7.24 8.48
C PHE A 239 15.14 -5.95 8.99
N SER A 240 15.34 -4.82 8.28
CA SER A 240 14.71 -3.56 8.65
C SER A 240 13.18 -3.62 8.59
N ILE A 241 12.62 -4.30 7.58
CA ILE A 241 11.16 -4.50 7.45
C ILE A 241 10.66 -5.47 8.54
N LEU A 242 11.39 -6.54 8.83
CA LEU A 242 11.03 -7.45 9.93
C LEU A 242 11.02 -6.73 11.28
N ALA A 243 11.95 -5.81 11.52
CA ALA A 243 11.95 -4.99 12.73
C ALA A 243 10.71 -4.09 12.82
N GLN A 244 10.28 -3.49 11.71
CA GLN A 244 9.02 -2.71 11.66
C GLN A 244 7.79 -3.60 11.91
N ALA A 245 7.78 -4.82 11.37
CA ALA A 245 6.72 -5.78 11.63
C ALA A 245 6.65 -6.16 13.12
N GLU A 246 7.80 -6.33 13.76
CA GLU A 246 7.89 -6.61 15.20
C GLU A 246 7.40 -5.43 16.05
N GLU A 247 7.81 -4.20 15.74
CA GLU A 247 7.33 -2.98 16.41
C GLU A 247 5.80 -2.82 16.25
N ASP A 248 5.26 -3.11 15.07
CA ASP A 248 3.82 -3.04 14.82
C ASP A 248 3.02 -4.07 15.64
N ILE A 249 3.57 -5.28 15.83
CA ILE A 249 3.01 -6.28 16.73
C ILE A 249 2.98 -5.75 18.16
N GLU A 250 4.11 -5.23 18.66
CA GLU A 250 4.20 -4.71 20.02
C GLU A 250 3.23 -3.56 20.27
N ARG A 251 3.16 -2.61 19.33
CA ARG A 251 2.21 -1.49 19.39
C ARG A 251 0.76 -1.95 19.43
N THR A 252 0.42 -2.95 18.62
CA THR A 252 -0.95 -3.48 18.57
C THR A 252 -1.34 -4.21 19.85
N LEU A 253 -0.40 -4.98 20.43
CA LEU A 253 -0.60 -5.64 21.71
C LEU A 253 -0.76 -4.63 22.86
N ALA A 254 0.08 -3.60 22.90
CA ALA A 254 -0.04 -2.52 23.89
C ALA A 254 -1.40 -1.81 23.77
N LEU A 255 -1.85 -1.51 22.55
CA LEU A 255 -3.16 -0.90 22.34
C LEU A 255 -4.32 -1.80 22.81
N ALA A 256 -4.22 -3.11 22.61
CA ALA A 256 -5.23 -4.06 23.07
C ALA A 256 -5.31 -4.12 24.61
N GLU A 257 -4.15 -4.01 25.28
CA GLU A 257 -4.06 -3.91 26.75
C GLU A 257 -4.72 -2.62 27.25
N ASP A 258 -4.32 -1.46 26.71
CA ASP A 258 -4.89 -0.15 27.05
C ASP A 258 -6.41 -0.12 26.88
N ILE A 259 -6.92 -0.71 25.80
CA ILE A 259 -8.38 -0.78 25.55
C ILE A 259 -9.09 -1.64 26.58
N THR A 260 -8.45 -2.70 27.06
CA THR A 260 -9.02 -3.56 28.11
C THR A 260 -9.18 -2.77 29.41
N GLU A 261 -8.20 -1.94 29.77
CA GLU A 261 -8.30 -1.03 30.92
C GLU A 261 -9.40 0.02 30.73
N ILE A 262 -9.45 0.67 29.56
CA ILE A 262 -10.49 1.65 29.23
C ILE A 262 -11.89 1.03 29.33
N ARG A 263 -12.07 -0.18 28.79
CA ARG A 263 -13.34 -0.90 28.87
C ARG A 263 -13.76 -1.09 30.31
N GLN A 264 -12.86 -1.48 31.20
CA GLN A 264 -13.17 -1.72 32.61
C GLN A 264 -13.67 -0.43 33.29
N VAL A 265 -12.93 0.67 33.13
CA VAL A 265 -13.35 1.98 33.69
C VAL A 265 -14.71 2.42 33.14
N CYS A 266 -14.97 2.19 31.85
CA CYS A 266 -16.25 2.53 31.24
C CYS A 266 -17.38 1.62 31.75
N ALA A 267 -17.12 0.33 31.94
CA ALA A 267 -18.09 -0.62 32.49
C ALA A 267 -18.52 -0.22 33.91
N ASP A 268 -17.57 0.12 34.78
CA ASP A 268 -17.86 0.55 36.16
C ASP A 268 -18.72 1.82 36.17
N THR A 269 -18.47 2.75 35.24
CA THR A 269 -19.28 3.98 35.10
C THR A 269 -20.70 3.67 34.61
N VAL A 270 -20.83 2.73 33.67
CA VAL A 270 -22.12 2.31 33.12
C VAL A 270 -22.96 1.56 34.17
N GLU A 271 -22.32 0.74 35.01
CA GLU A 271 -22.96 0.06 36.13
C GLU A 271 -23.54 1.07 37.13
N GLN A 272 -22.74 2.07 37.54
CA GLN A 272 -23.23 3.16 38.41
C GLN A 272 -24.43 3.90 37.81
N ALA A 273 -24.42 4.18 36.51
CA ALA A 273 -25.55 4.81 35.83
C ALA A 273 -26.79 3.89 35.82
N SER A 274 -26.61 2.58 35.67
CA SER A 274 -27.70 1.60 35.69
C SER A 274 -28.34 1.48 37.08
N ASP A 275 -27.58 1.67 38.15
CA ASP A 275 -28.12 1.69 39.52
C ASP A 275 -29.02 2.90 39.76
N ILE A 276 -28.69 4.06 39.15
CA ILE A 276 -29.48 5.29 39.24
C ILE A 276 -30.72 5.20 38.35
N ALA A 277 -30.56 4.75 37.10
CA ALA A 277 -31.62 4.71 36.10
C ALA A 277 -31.70 3.33 35.41
N PRO A 278 -32.35 2.32 36.02
CA PRO A 278 -32.41 0.96 35.48
C PRO A 278 -33.11 0.84 34.12
N THR A 279 -33.90 1.85 33.75
CA THR A 279 -34.65 1.92 32.49
C THR A 279 -33.81 2.44 31.33
N ALA A 280 -32.71 3.17 31.61
CA ALA A 280 -31.81 3.71 30.59
C ALA A 280 -30.87 2.63 30.05
N LYS A 281 -30.86 2.44 28.72
CA LYS A 281 -30.14 1.33 28.06
C LYS A 281 -29.10 1.78 27.05
N LYS A 282 -29.04 3.05 26.65
CA LYS A 282 -28.03 3.50 25.65
C LYS A 282 -26.59 3.33 26.11
N PRO A 283 -26.20 3.60 27.37
CA PRO A 283 -24.82 3.37 27.81
C PRO A 283 -24.42 1.91 27.65
N GLN A 284 -25.26 0.97 28.12
CA GLN A 284 -25.02 -0.47 27.98
C GLN A 284 -24.97 -0.90 26.52
N ARG A 285 -25.89 -0.43 25.66
CA ARG A 285 -25.87 -0.75 24.22
C ARG A 285 -24.57 -0.29 23.54
N SER A 286 -24.00 0.83 23.98
CA SER A 286 -22.72 1.33 23.47
C SER A 286 -21.55 0.46 23.96
N MET A 287 -21.59 -0.03 25.20
CA MET A 287 -20.63 -1.02 25.70
C MET A 287 -20.68 -2.31 24.89
N ASP A 288 -21.87 -2.88 24.70
CA ASP A 288 -22.04 -4.13 23.95
C ASP A 288 -21.58 -4.00 22.49
N ALA A 289 -21.78 -2.82 21.89
CA ALA A 289 -21.25 -2.51 20.57
C ALA A 289 -19.73 -2.45 20.56
N GLY A 290 -19.12 -1.80 21.55
CA GLY A 290 -17.66 -1.75 21.70
C GLY A 290 -17.06 -3.14 21.86
N ASP A 291 -17.70 -4.01 22.65
CA ASP A 291 -17.27 -5.40 22.84
C ASP A 291 -17.30 -6.18 21.52
N ARG A 292 -18.34 -6.02 20.71
CA ARG A 292 -18.40 -6.64 19.38
C ARG A 292 -17.28 -6.16 18.46
N GLU A 293 -17.04 -4.84 18.39
CA GLU A 293 -15.98 -4.30 17.53
C GLU A 293 -14.59 -4.76 17.98
N ARG A 294 -14.37 -4.84 19.29
CA ARG A 294 -13.13 -5.37 19.87
C ARG A 294 -12.93 -6.83 19.47
N ASP A 295 -13.97 -7.65 19.60
CA ASP A 295 -13.93 -9.08 19.24
C ASP A 295 -13.73 -9.29 17.72
N LEU A 296 -14.11 -8.30 16.89
CA LEU A 296 -13.84 -8.27 15.45
C LEU A 296 -12.43 -7.75 15.10
N GLY A 297 -11.65 -7.27 16.08
CA GLY A 297 -10.29 -6.73 15.89
C GLY A 297 -10.24 -5.21 15.63
N SER A 298 -11.38 -4.53 15.60
CA SER A 298 -11.49 -3.08 15.36
C SER A 298 -11.27 -2.30 16.66
N LEU A 299 -10.02 -2.33 17.15
CA LEU A 299 -9.62 -1.75 18.44
C LEU A 299 -9.96 -0.25 18.57
N ARG A 300 -9.79 0.52 17.49
CA ARG A 300 -10.02 1.97 17.51
C ARG A 300 -11.53 2.29 17.62
N GLU A 301 -12.35 1.57 16.88
CA GLU A 301 -13.80 1.67 16.91
C GLU A 301 -14.36 1.26 18.28
N ALA A 302 -13.81 0.19 18.86
CA ALA A 302 -14.15 -0.24 20.22
C ALA A 302 -13.88 0.86 21.26
N GLU A 303 -12.69 1.48 21.23
CA GLU A 303 -12.33 2.58 22.14
C GLU A 303 -13.31 3.75 22.04
N MET A 304 -13.67 4.16 20.82
CA MET A 304 -14.65 5.24 20.60
C MET A 304 -16.01 4.90 21.22
N LEU A 305 -16.47 3.66 21.07
CA LEU A 305 -17.73 3.19 21.63
C LEU A 305 -17.72 3.12 23.16
N TYR A 306 -16.61 2.71 23.77
CA TYR A 306 -16.43 2.75 25.22
C TYR A 306 -16.44 4.18 25.77
N ARG A 307 -15.71 5.11 25.13
CA ARG A 307 -15.74 6.53 25.52
C ARG A 307 -17.14 7.14 25.37
N ARG A 308 -17.87 6.77 24.32
CA ARG A 308 -19.27 7.18 24.14
C ARG A 308 -20.17 6.62 25.25
N ALA A 309 -20.01 5.35 25.61
CA ALA A 309 -20.77 4.72 26.69
C ALA A 309 -20.56 5.48 28.01
N LYS A 310 -19.30 5.77 28.35
CA LYS A 310 -18.95 6.57 29.53
C LYS A 310 -19.58 7.96 29.52
N LYS A 311 -19.56 8.67 28.39
CA LYS A 311 -20.20 9.99 28.27
C LYS A 311 -21.71 9.93 28.53
N LEU A 312 -22.39 8.91 27.98
CA LEU A 312 -23.82 8.72 28.22
C LEU A 312 -24.11 8.35 29.68
N ALA A 313 -23.29 7.50 30.28
CA ALA A 313 -23.41 7.13 31.69
C ALA A 313 -23.21 8.32 32.63
N LEU A 314 -22.21 9.17 32.38
CA LEU A 314 -21.98 10.38 33.18
C LEU A 314 -23.16 11.36 33.12
N ASN A 315 -23.79 11.54 31.96
CA ASN A 315 -25.00 12.38 31.85
C ASN A 315 -26.12 11.88 32.78
N ILE A 316 -26.32 10.56 32.86
CA ILE A 316 -27.29 9.95 33.78
C ILE A 316 -26.87 10.17 35.23
N ILE A 317 -25.62 9.88 35.58
CA ILE A 317 -25.10 10.02 36.95
C ILE A 317 -25.25 11.46 37.46
N GLU A 318 -24.97 12.45 36.62
CA GLU A 318 -24.97 13.86 37.01
C GLU A 318 -26.37 14.48 37.05
N HIS A 319 -27.30 14.05 36.18
CA HIS A 319 -28.53 14.81 35.94
C HIS A 319 -29.85 14.02 36.04
N TRP A 320 -29.83 12.68 36.07
CA TRP A 320 -31.07 11.89 36.01
C TRP A 320 -32.03 12.17 37.18
N ALA A 321 -31.54 12.08 38.41
CA ALA A 321 -32.36 12.27 39.60
C ALA A 321 -32.94 13.68 39.69
N ALA A 322 -32.12 14.70 39.38
CA ALA A 322 -32.57 16.09 39.37
C ALA A 322 -33.61 16.35 38.28
N ALA A 323 -33.46 15.74 37.09
CA ALA A 323 -34.44 15.86 36.01
C ALA A 323 -35.76 15.18 36.39
N GLU A 324 -35.73 13.99 37.00
CA GLU A 324 -36.95 13.32 37.48
C GLU A 324 -37.69 14.13 38.55
N GLU A 325 -36.97 14.67 39.52
CA GLU A 325 -37.55 15.50 40.59
C GLU A 325 -38.21 16.75 40.01
N GLN A 326 -37.50 17.48 39.12
CA GLN A 326 -38.02 18.69 38.51
C GLN A 326 -39.26 18.42 37.63
N ILE A 327 -39.24 17.35 36.82
CA ILE A 327 -40.41 16.93 36.03
C ILE A 327 -41.60 16.61 36.94
N ALA A 328 -41.37 15.99 38.10
CA ALA A 328 -42.43 15.70 39.06
C ALA A 328 -43.01 16.98 39.69
N GLU A 329 -42.18 17.98 39.99
CA GLU A 329 -42.62 19.28 40.51
C GLU A 329 -43.38 20.09 39.46
N SER A 330 -42.83 20.24 38.25
CA SER A 330 -43.50 20.93 37.14
C SER A 330 -44.81 20.26 36.76
N SER A 331 -44.88 18.92 36.81
CA SER A 331 -46.13 18.19 36.56
C SER A 331 -47.20 18.50 37.62
N LYS A 332 -46.82 18.77 38.88
CA LYS A 332 -47.77 19.20 39.93
C LYS A 332 -48.22 20.65 39.69
N LEU A 333 -47.29 21.56 39.41
CA LEU A 333 -47.58 22.97 39.11
C LEU A 333 -48.58 23.09 37.97
N ILE A 334 -48.30 22.42 36.85
CA ILE A 334 -49.14 22.47 35.65
C ILE A 334 -50.50 21.78 35.87
N SER A 335 -50.60 20.74 36.71
CA SER A 335 -51.87 20.04 36.94
C SER A 335 -52.96 20.91 37.59
N SER A 336 -52.58 22.04 38.19
CA SER A 336 -53.51 22.99 38.80
C SER A 336 -54.04 24.07 37.84
N LEU A 337 -53.52 24.12 36.61
CA LEU A 337 -53.82 25.15 35.62
C LEU A 337 -54.73 24.59 34.52
N GLU A 338 -55.89 25.22 34.29
CA GLU A 338 -56.84 24.82 33.24
C GLU A 338 -57.06 25.96 32.24
N GLY A 339 -57.38 25.63 30.98
CA GLY A 339 -57.69 26.60 29.91
C GLY A 339 -56.64 26.68 28.79
N SER A 340 -57.02 27.26 27.64
CA SER A 340 -56.21 27.28 26.41
C SER A 340 -54.89 28.06 26.54
N GLN A 341 -54.76 28.93 27.54
CA GLN A 341 -53.55 29.71 27.81
C GLN A 341 -52.38 28.87 28.36
N HIS A 342 -52.65 27.67 28.89
CA HIS A 342 -51.65 26.80 29.52
C HIS A 342 -51.17 25.66 28.60
N GLN A 343 -51.66 25.59 27.36
CA GLN A 343 -51.37 24.49 26.43
C GLN A 343 -49.88 24.39 26.06
N GLN A 344 -49.18 25.52 25.99
CA GLN A 344 -47.73 25.57 25.73
C GLN A 344 -46.90 24.97 26.88
N LEU A 345 -47.34 25.15 28.15
CA LEU A 345 -46.66 24.56 29.31
C LEU A 345 -46.77 23.04 29.33
N HIS A 346 -47.93 22.50 28.96
CA HIS A 346 -48.12 21.06 28.79
C HIS A 346 -47.24 20.49 27.67
N GLU A 347 -47.04 21.24 26.58
CA GLU A 347 -46.16 20.85 25.48
C GLU A 347 -44.69 20.83 25.89
N LEU A 348 -44.22 21.83 26.65
CA LEU A 348 -42.85 21.86 27.20
C LEU A 348 -42.60 20.71 28.19
N LEU A 349 -43.54 20.44 29.10
CA LEU A 349 -43.47 19.29 30.01
C LEU A 349 -43.44 17.96 29.24
N LEU A 350 -44.18 17.86 28.14
CA LEU A 350 -44.13 16.68 27.27
C LEU A 350 -42.75 16.54 26.61
N GLN A 351 -42.18 17.63 26.09
CA GLN A 351 -40.85 17.65 25.47
C GLN A 351 -39.76 17.25 26.47
N ALA A 352 -39.82 17.72 27.72
CA ALA A 352 -38.90 17.30 28.76
C ALA A 352 -39.01 15.81 29.10
N LYS A 353 -40.24 15.29 29.24
CA LYS A 353 -40.48 13.85 29.43
C LYS A 353 -39.96 13.02 28.26
N GLU A 354 -40.14 13.50 27.03
CA GLU A 354 -39.58 12.86 25.84
C GLU A 354 -38.04 12.91 25.81
N ALA A 355 -37.42 14.01 26.25
CA ALA A 355 -35.97 14.14 26.33
C ALA A 355 -35.39 13.16 27.36
N LEU A 356 -36.02 13.04 28.54
CA LEU A 356 -35.63 12.06 29.56
C LEU A 356 -35.85 10.62 29.07
N ALA A 357 -36.95 10.34 28.37
CA ALA A 357 -37.20 9.03 27.74
C ALA A 357 -36.18 8.70 26.64
N LYS A 358 -35.61 9.73 25.99
CA LYS A 358 -34.47 9.62 25.07
C LYS A 358 -33.14 9.59 25.82
N GLU A 359 -33.11 9.51 27.14
CA GLU A 359 -31.90 9.45 27.97
C GLU A 359 -30.98 10.68 27.77
N ASP A 360 -31.57 11.84 27.49
CA ASP A 360 -30.88 13.14 27.44
C ASP A 360 -31.29 13.98 28.66
N CYS A 361 -30.70 13.65 29.81
CA CYS A 361 -31.10 14.19 31.10
C CYS A 361 -30.78 15.68 31.23
N LEU A 362 -29.66 16.11 30.65
CA LEU A 362 -29.28 17.52 30.54
C LEU A 362 -30.35 18.34 29.82
N LEU A 363 -30.76 17.91 28.63
CA LEU A 363 -31.79 18.61 27.87
C LEU A 363 -33.13 18.62 28.61
N ALA A 364 -33.50 17.50 29.24
CA ALA A 364 -34.73 17.41 30.03
C ALA A 364 -34.72 18.42 31.18
N LEU A 365 -33.59 18.53 31.90
CA LEU A 365 -33.42 19.46 33.02
C LEU A 365 -33.41 20.92 32.56
N GLU A 366 -32.74 21.24 31.45
CA GLU A 366 -32.73 22.59 30.86
C GLU A 366 -34.14 23.06 30.47
N ILE A 367 -34.95 22.18 29.86
CA ILE A 367 -36.34 22.51 29.52
C ILE A 367 -37.15 22.77 30.79
N GLU A 368 -37.04 21.87 31.77
CA GLU A 368 -37.84 21.91 32.99
C GLU A 368 -37.55 23.10 33.90
N THR A 369 -36.29 23.51 34.00
CA THR A 369 -35.90 24.69 34.81
C THR A 369 -36.56 25.99 34.33
N THR A 370 -37.02 26.06 33.07
CA THR A 370 -37.70 27.25 32.52
C THR A 370 -39.21 27.29 32.78
N ILE A 371 -39.83 26.15 33.15
CA ILE A 371 -41.29 26.04 33.33
C ILE A 371 -41.81 26.91 34.48
N PRO A 372 -41.18 26.94 35.68
CA PRO A 372 -41.66 27.77 36.79
C PRO A 372 -41.73 29.28 36.44
N ASP A 373 -40.72 29.80 35.73
CA ASP A 373 -40.69 31.19 35.29
C ASP A 373 -41.82 31.50 34.30
N HIS A 374 -42.12 30.56 33.39
CA HIS A 374 -43.22 30.72 32.43
C HIS A 374 -44.59 30.68 33.14
N VAL A 375 -44.74 29.85 34.17
CA VAL A 375 -45.95 29.81 35.01
C VAL A 375 -46.16 31.13 35.76
N ALA A 376 -45.11 31.70 36.36
CA ALA A 376 -45.18 32.97 37.07
C ALA A 376 -45.59 34.13 36.14
N ASN A 377 -44.97 34.22 34.96
CA ASN A 377 -45.28 35.25 33.96
C ASN A 377 -46.72 35.17 33.45
N LEU A 378 -47.25 33.95 33.26
CA LEU A 378 -48.65 33.74 32.86
C LEU A 378 -49.64 34.10 33.97
N GLY A 379 -49.27 33.84 35.24
CA GLY A 379 -50.04 34.26 36.42
C GLY A 379 -50.16 35.78 36.55
N GLU A 380 -49.04 36.50 36.45
CA GLU A 380 -49.02 37.97 36.50
C GLU A 380 -49.81 38.61 35.34
N ALA A 381 -49.71 38.04 34.14
CA ALA A 381 -50.46 38.50 32.97
C ALA A 381 -51.98 38.27 33.11
N SER A 382 -52.39 37.19 33.78
CA SER A 382 -53.79 36.88 34.10
C SER A 382 -54.37 37.85 35.14
N GLU A 383 -53.63 38.13 36.22
CA GLU A 383 -54.05 39.07 37.27
C GLU A 383 -54.16 40.52 36.74
N GLY A 384 -53.18 40.97 35.95
CA GLY A 384 -53.22 42.30 35.33
C GLY A 384 -54.34 42.49 34.31
N ALA A 385 -54.86 41.42 33.73
CA ALA A 385 -56.02 41.45 32.82
C ALA A 385 -57.37 41.44 33.55
N GLN A 386 -57.40 41.07 34.85
CA GLN A 386 -58.61 41.13 35.68
C GLN A 386 -58.77 42.47 36.41
N GLU A 387 -57.69 43.25 36.56
CA GLU A 387 -57.69 44.58 37.19
C GLU A 387 -57.94 45.76 36.22
N ALA A 388 -58.05 45.50 34.91
CA ALA A 388 -58.37 46.48 33.86
C ALA A 388 -59.82 46.31 33.35
#